data_AF-A0A2N1PL78-F1
#
_entry.id   AF-A0A2N1PL78-F1
#
_cell.length_a   1.000
_cell.length_b   1.000
_cell.length_c   1.000
_cell.angle_alpha   90.00
_cell.angle_beta   90.00
_cell.angle_gamma   90.00
#
_symmetry.space_group_name_H-M   'P 1'
#
loop_
_entity.id
_entity.type
_entity.pdbx_description
1 polymer ?
#
loop_
_entity_poly.entity_id
_entity_poly.type
_entity_poly.pdbx_seq_one_letter_code
_entity_poly.pdbx_strand_id
1 'polypeptide(L)' 'ITEKEILDAMHGPLGSNTIKGIKKRTRAGAGLCQGGYCEEKIMKMIAKEFNMSPLDVVYDKEETKLFVSETKVKL' A
#
# COMPACT_ATOMS: atom_id res chain seq x y z
N ILE A 1 -8.89 -8.52 8.13
CA ILE A 1 -7.45 -8.40 7.85
C ILE A 1 -6.86 -7.44 8.85
N THR A 2 -5.91 -7.93 9.63
CA THR A 2 -5.21 -7.22 10.69
C THR A 2 -3.93 -6.56 10.15
N GLU A 3 -3.39 -5.62 10.92
CA GLU A 3 -2.09 -4.99 10.63
C GLU A 3 -0.96 -6.03 10.56
N LYS A 4 -0.95 -7.01 11.48
CA LYS A 4 0.03 -8.09 11.48
C LYS A 4 0.01 -8.91 10.19
N GLU A 5 -1.16 -9.31 9.71
CA GLU A 5 -1.28 -10.05 8.44
C GLU A 5 -0.76 -9.24 7.24
N ILE A 6 -0.90 -7.92 7.28
CA ILE A 6 -0.36 -7.02 6.25
C ILE A 6 1.18 -6.94 6.34
N LEU A 7 1.75 -6.83 7.54
CA LEU A 7 3.20 -6.83 7.75
C LEU A 7 3.84 -8.19 7.39
N ASP A 8 3.19 -9.28 7.78
CA ASP A 8 3.61 -10.65 7.42
C ASP A 8 3.58 -10.82 5.90
N ALA A 9 2.60 -10.22 5.21
CA ALA A 9 2.64 -10.17 3.75
C ALA A 9 3.87 -9.38 3.28
N MET A 10 4.17 -8.19 3.80
CA MET A 10 5.35 -7.42 3.35
C MET A 10 6.67 -8.22 3.38
N HIS A 11 6.90 -8.98 4.45
CA HIS A 11 8.18 -9.68 4.72
C HIS A 11 8.18 -11.19 4.48
N GLY A 12 7.05 -11.77 4.08
CA GLY A 12 6.95 -13.21 3.84
C GLY A 12 7.80 -13.69 2.66
N PRO A 13 7.84 -15.00 2.37
CA PRO A 13 8.67 -15.59 1.31
C PRO A 13 8.43 -14.98 -0.09
N LEU A 14 7.22 -14.47 -0.33
CA LEU A 14 6.84 -13.74 -1.54
C LEU A 14 6.54 -12.28 -1.21
N GLY A 15 7.39 -11.66 -0.39
CA GLY A 15 7.33 -10.28 0.11
C GLY A 15 7.03 -9.25 -0.99
N SER A 16 6.33 -8.17 -0.65
CA SER A 16 6.00 -7.11 -1.60
C SER A 16 5.55 -5.87 -0.87
N ASN A 17 6.01 -4.73 -1.39
CA ASN A 17 5.74 -3.36 -0.96
C ASN A 17 4.79 -2.64 -1.95
N THR A 18 3.94 -3.37 -2.67
CA THR A 18 2.96 -2.80 -3.62
C THR A 18 1.53 -3.04 -3.14
N ILE A 19 0.59 -2.15 -3.51
CA ILE A 19 -0.82 -2.31 -3.14
C ILE A 19 -1.39 -3.62 -3.69
N LYS A 20 -1.14 -3.94 -4.96
CA LYS A 20 -1.63 -5.17 -5.59
C LYS A 20 -0.98 -6.41 -4.97
N GLY A 21 0.30 -6.34 -4.59
CA GLY A 21 0.99 -7.40 -3.87
C GLY A 21 0.32 -7.70 -2.52
N ILE A 22 0.04 -6.67 -1.73
CA ILE A 22 -0.70 -6.81 -0.46
C ILE A 22 -2.12 -7.31 -0.69
N LYS A 23 -2.84 -6.77 -1.68
CA LYS A 23 -4.21 -7.17 -2.05
C LYS A 23 -4.29 -8.65 -2.45
N LYS A 24 -3.33 -9.15 -3.23
CA LYS A 24 -3.28 -10.56 -3.64
C LYS A 24 -3.06 -11.52 -2.47
N ARG A 25 -2.24 -11.11 -1.49
CA ARG A 25 -1.83 -11.99 -0.37
C ARG A 25 -2.77 -11.95 0.82
N THR A 26 -3.38 -10.80 1.11
CA THR A 26 -4.21 -10.62 2.29
C THR A 26 -5.68 -10.41 1.96
N ARG A 27 -6.03 -10.10 0.71
CA ARG A 27 -7.35 -9.59 0.29
C ARG A 27 -7.76 -8.24 0.90
N ALA A 28 -6.86 -7.55 1.62
CA ALA A 28 -7.09 -6.16 1.98
C ALA A 28 -7.24 -5.31 0.70
N GLY A 29 -8.28 -4.48 0.63
CA GLY A 29 -8.63 -3.75 -0.58
C GLY A 29 -9.41 -4.56 -1.65
N ALA A 30 -9.78 -5.82 -1.37
CA ALA A 30 -10.60 -6.65 -2.25
C ALA A 30 -11.98 -7.03 -1.68
N GLY A 31 -12.42 -6.36 -0.61
CA GLY A 31 -13.76 -6.50 -0.03
C GLY A 31 -14.82 -5.66 -0.75
N LEU A 32 -16.04 -5.58 -0.20
CA LEU A 32 -17.16 -4.85 -0.81
C LEU A 32 -16.81 -3.40 -1.20
N CYS A 33 -16.04 -2.70 -0.37
CA CYS A 33 -15.61 -1.31 -0.60
C CYS A 33 -14.44 -1.14 -1.58
N GLN A 34 -13.87 -2.24 -2.10
CA GLN A 34 -12.78 -2.26 -3.07
C GLN A 34 -11.57 -1.36 -2.70
N GLY A 35 -11.25 -1.24 -1.41
CA GLY A 35 -10.09 -0.45 -0.95
C GLY A 35 -10.41 0.97 -0.50
N GLY A 36 -11.64 1.46 -0.71
CA GLY A 36 -12.02 2.84 -0.39
C GLY A 36 -11.76 3.30 1.05
N TYR A 37 -11.64 2.38 2.01
CA TYR A 37 -11.37 2.71 3.42
C TYR A 37 -9.97 2.31 3.93
N CYS A 38 -9.33 1.32 3.31
CA CYS A 38 -8.10 0.72 3.83
C CYS A 38 -6.89 0.88 2.93
N GLU A 39 -7.07 1.22 1.65
CA GLU A 39 -5.94 1.31 0.71
C GLU A 39 -4.96 2.43 1.09
N GLU A 40 -5.47 3.59 1.50
CA GLU A 40 -4.65 4.69 2.01
C GLU A 40 -3.87 4.31 3.28
N LYS A 41 -4.48 3.52 4.17
CA LYS A 41 -3.81 3.01 5.38
C LYS A 41 -2.70 2.04 5.03
N ILE A 42 -2.96 1.11 4.10
CA ILE A 42 -1.97 0.15 3.61
C ILE A 42 -0.80 0.88 2.96
N MET A 43 -1.07 1.88 2.12
CA MET A 43 -0.04 2.70 1.51
C MET A 43 0.84 3.40 2.58
N LYS A 44 0.24 4.00 3.61
CA LYS A 44 0.99 4.60 4.72
C LYS A 44 1.83 3.57 5.49
N MET A 45 1.31 2.36 5.68
CA MET A 45 2.04 1.26 6.30
C MET A 45 3.25 0.87 5.45
N ILE A 46 3.09 0.72 4.13
CA ILE A 46 4.20 0.43 3.20
C ILE A 46 5.26 1.52 3.31
N ALA A 47 4.85 2.77 3.18
CA ALA A 47 5.76 3.92 3.22
C ALA A 47 6.58 3.94 4.52
N LYS A 48 5.92 3.70 5.66
CA LYS A 48 6.56 3.62 6.97
C LYS A 48 7.51 2.43 7.08
N GLU A 49 7.07 1.25 6.66
CA GLU A 49 7.83 0.00 6.81
C GLU A 49 9.11 -0.01 5.98
N PHE A 50 9.06 0.54 4.76
CA PHE A 50 10.20 0.59 3.84
C PHE A 50 10.95 1.93 3.86
N ASN A 51 10.64 2.81 4.82
CA ASN A 51 11.25 4.13 4.98
C ASN A 51 11.29 4.94 3.65
N MET A 52 10.16 5.00 2.95
CA MET A 52 10.01 5.67 1.66
C MET A 52 8.88 6.69 1.68
N SER A 53 8.85 7.60 0.70
CA SER A 53 7.75 8.55 0.57
C SER A 53 6.44 7.82 0.22
N PRO A 54 5.28 8.26 0.75
CA PRO A 54 3.98 7.79 0.25
C PRO A 54 3.79 7.99 -1.26
N LEU A 55 4.46 8.99 -1.86
CA LEU A 55 4.44 9.23 -3.31
C LEU A 55 5.19 8.16 -4.12
N ASP A 56 6.10 7.43 -3.48
CA ASP A 56 6.90 6.39 -4.11
C ASP A 56 6.23 5.00 -4.01
N VAL A 57 5.12 4.88 -3.29
CA VAL A 57 4.34 3.64 -3.23
C VAL A 57 3.59 3.46 -4.54
N VAL A 58 3.74 2.27 -5.14
CA VAL A 58 3.13 1.91 -6.42
C VAL A 58 1.98 0.92 -6.26
N TYR A 59 1.12 0.89 -7.27
CA TYR A 59 0.02 -0.06 -7.31
C TYR A 59 0.52 -1.49 -7.59
N ASP A 60 1.32 -1.71 -8.63
CA ASP A 60 1.81 -3.05 -9.03
C ASP A 60 3.27 -3.03 -9.51
N LYS A 61 3.59 -2.12 -10.45
CA LYS A 61 4.92 -1.95 -11.05
C LYS A 61 5.42 -0.52 -10.86
N GLU A 62 6.70 -0.27 -11.09
CA GLU A 62 7.33 1.04 -10.90
C GLU A 62 6.63 2.16 -11.69
N GLU A 63 6.07 1.87 -12.86
CA GLU A 63 5.37 2.86 -13.69
C GLU A 63 3.95 3.16 -13.19
N THR A 64 3.45 2.41 -12.21
CA THR A 64 2.07 2.51 -11.70
C THR A 64 2.01 3.27 -10.37
N LYS A 65 2.51 4.51 -10.35
CA LYS A 65 2.43 5.36 -9.15
C LYS A 65 0.99 5.62 -8.73
N LEU A 66 0.73 5.60 -7.43
CA LEU A 66 -0.59 5.94 -6.87
C LEU A 66 -0.90 7.44 -6.99
N PHE A 67 0.14 8.27 -6.86
CA PHE A 67 0.04 9.72 -6.89
C PHE A 67 1.10 10.33 -7.80
N VAL A 68 0.79 11.52 -8.34
CA VAL A 68 1.71 12.28 -9.19
C VAL A 68 2.52 13.29 -8.38
N SER A 69 1.87 14.00 -7.45
CA SER A 69 2.49 15.02 -6.61
C SER A 69 1.61 15.31 -5.39
N GLU A 70 2.18 16.02 -4.41
CA GLU A 70 1.36 16.67 -3.38
C GLU A 70 0.53 17.79 -4.01
N THR A 71 -0.74 17.90 -3.62
CA THR A 71 -1.67 18.92 -4.15
C THR A 71 -2.07 19.96 -3.11
N LYS A 72 -1.87 19.67 -1.82
CA LYS A 72 -2.14 20.62 -0.74
C LYS A 72 -0.84 21.27 -0.29
N VAL A 73 -0.70 22.55 -0.61
CA VAL A 73 0.36 23.39 -0.05
C VAL A 73 0.08 23.58 1.43
N LYS A 74 1.06 23.33 2.30
CA LYS A 74 0.96 23.75 3.71
C LYS A 74 0.93 25.28 3.73
N LEU A 75 -0.21 25.85 4.12
CA LEU A 75 -0.33 27.27 4.49
C LEU A 75 0.57 27.58 5.68
#